data_AF-M2Y3R6-F1
#
_entry.id   AF-M2Y3R6-F1
#
_cell.length_a   1.000
_cell.length_b   1.000
_cell.length_c   1.000
_cell.angle_alpha   90.00
_cell.angle_beta   90.00
_cell.angle_gamma   90.00
#
_symmetry.space_group_name_H-M   'P 1'
#
loop_
_entity.id
_entity.type
_entity.pdbx_description
1 polymer ?
#
loop_
_entity_poly.entity_id
_entity_poly.type
_entity_poly.pdbx_seq_one_letter_code
_entity_poly.pdbx_strand_id
1 'polypeptide(L)'
;MSGIDRAYHSETFNNFDFNLTGYTARAIDVGDEVEKNWADLGIYSAPIVVPMDQVPQYDPDHSHILLYPELNPAAPYAGMTAKVQVLHYLHCVNFLRQGLWYNVDYYRSSGHPMWDSSQDVPTGPLNLPLVELHTAHCVDQLRQLVMCNVDLGIVPFLETNDGAHSVVLDFSRKKQCRNFDSFLAWYRERAWE
;
A
#
# COMPACT_ATOMS: atom_id res chain seq x y z
N MET A 1 12.24 -7.68 15.05
CA MET A 1 10.99 -6.91 15.27
C MET A 1 10.43 -7.03 16.69
N SER A 2 11.24 -7.41 17.69
CA SER A 2 10.85 -7.36 19.10
C SER A 2 10.67 -5.90 19.55
N GLY A 3 9.55 -5.58 20.20
CA GLY A 3 9.28 -4.23 20.72
C GLY A 3 8.15 -3.47 19.99
N ILE A 4 7.64 -3.98 18.86
CA ILE A 4 6.40 -3.47 18.27
C ILE A 4 5.22 -4.05 19.05
N ASP A 5 4.36 -3.18 19.57
CA ASP A 5 3.08 -3.60 20.16
C ASP A 5 2.18 -4.20 19.08
N ARG A 6 1.62 -5.38 19.37
CA ARG A 6 0.75 -6.15 18.47
C ARG A 6 -0.67 -6.27 19.01
N ALA A 7 -0.97 -5.64 20.14
CA ALA A 7 -2.31 -5.55 20.66
C ALA A 7 -3.19 -4.74 19.71
N TYR A 8 -4.47 -5.10 19.62
CA TYR A 8 -5.44 -4.27 18.92
C TYR A 8 -5.70 -3.00 19.72
N HIS A 9 -5.64 -1.84 19.08
CA HIS A 9 -6.19 -0.59 19.58
C HIS A 9 -7.44 -0.20 18.78
N SER A 10 -8.29 0.64 19.38
CA SER A 10 -9.43 1.22 18.68
C SER A 10 -9.01 2.54 18.05
N GLU A 11 -9.34 2.70 16.77
CA GLU A 11 -9.13 3.92 16.01
C GLU A 11 -10.36 4.19 15.16
N THR A 12 -10.79 5.46 15.12
CA THR A 12 -11.93 5.89 14.30
C THR A 12 -11.38 6.77 13.18
N PHE A 13 -11.53 6.31 11.95
CA PHE A 13 -11.14 7.07 10.77
C PHE A 13 -12.25 8.02 10.30
N ASN A 14 -11.94 8.85 9.30
CA ASN A 14 -12.88 9.80 8.71
C ASN A 14 -14.07 9.12 8.01
N ASN A 15 -15.21 9.80 8.03
CA ASN A 15 -16.43 9.40 7.31
C ASN A 15 -16.33 9.75 5.81
N PHE A 16 -17.25 9.22 5.00
CA PHE A 16 -17.43 9.64 3.61
C PHE A 16 -18.31 10.89 3.52
N ASP A 17 -17.74 12.04 3.84
CA ASP A 17 -18.47 13.33 3.85
C ASP A 17 -18.45 14.05 2.48
N PHE A 18 -18.29 13.29 1.39
CA PHE A 18 -18.14 13.82 0.02
C PHE A 18 -17.07 14.91 -0.10
N ASN A 19 -15.95 14.72 0.60
CA ASN A 19 -14.84 15.67 0.66
C ASN A 19 -13.49 14.95 0.44
N LEU A 20 -12.48 15.72 0.02
CA LEU A 20 -11.10 15.24 -0.10
C LEU A 20 -10.41 15.28 1.27
N THR A 21 -9.45 14.39 1.48
CA THR A 21 -8.62 14.37 2.70
C THR A 21 -7.24 14.96 2.43
N GLY A 22 -6.44 15.20 3.47
CA GLY A 22 -5.03 15.55 3.31
C GLY A 22 -4.21 14.51 2.52
N TYR A 23 -4.68 13.26 2.40
CA TYR A 23 -4.03 12.19 1.65
C TYR A 23 -4.53 12.07 0.20
N THR A 24 -5.64 12.74 -0.15
CA THR A 24 -6.29 12.60 -1.45
C THR A 24 -6.67 13.94 -2.09
N ALA A 25 -6.26 15.05 -1.47
CA ALA A 25 -6.36 16.39 -2.02
C ALA A 25 -5.65 16.49 -3.37
N ARG A 26 -6.17 17.34 -4.27
CA ARG A 26 -5.52 17.60 -5.55
C ARG A 26 -4.27 18.43 -5.31
N ALA A 27 -3.16 18.03 -5.94
CA ALA A 27 -1.90 18.76 -5.86
C ALA A 27 -2.01 20.22 -6.37
N ILE A 28 -2.94 20.52 -7.29
CA ILE A 28 -3.20 21.90 -7.73
C ILE A 28 -3.77 22.80 -6.62
N ASP A 29 -4.45 22.22 -5.63
CA ASP A 29 -5.09 22.95 -4.54
C ASP A 29 -4.17 23.11 -3.31
N VAL A 30 -3.35 22.09 -3.01
CA VAL A 30 -2.54 22.02 -1.77
C VAL A 30 -1.03 21.93 -2.01
N GLY A 31 -0.58 21.89 -3.27
CA GLY A 31 0.82 21.71 -3.61
C GLY A 31 1.40 20.42 -3.05
N ASP A 32 2.62 20.51 -2.50
CA ASP A 32 3.39 19.37 -1.97
C ASP A 32 2.85 18.81 -0.65
N GLU A 33 1.86 19.45 -0.02
CA GLU A 33 1.31 19.01 1.26
C GLU A 33 0.74 17.59 1.19
N VAL A 34 0.03 17.25 0.10
CA VAL A 34 -0.49 15.90 -0.11
C VAL A 34 0.64 14.88 -0.16
N GLU A 35 1.75 15.20 -0.82
CA GLU A 35 2.90 14.30 -0.92
C GLU A 35 3.64 14.19 0.41
N LYS A 36 3.75 15.30 1.16
CA LYS A 36 4.30 15.30 2.51
C LYS A 36 3.50 14.38 3.43
N ASN A 37 2.16 14.41 3.38
CA ASN A 37 1.31 13.54 4.19
C ASN A 37 1.59 12.05 3.91
N TRP A 38 1.80 11.67 2.65
CA TRP A 38 2.20 10.31 2.30
C TRP A 38 3.63 9.98 2.75
N ALA A 39 4.56 10.91 2.59
CA ALA A 39 5.95 10.74 3.05
C ALA A 39 6.04 10.54 4.57
N ASP A 40 5.23 11.26 5.34
CA ASP A 40 5.16 11.17 6.80
C ASP A 40 4.67 9.79 7.30
N LEU A 41 4.00 9.00 6.45
CA LEU A 41 3.68 7.59 6.73
C LEU A 41 4.89 6.65 6.62
N GLY A 42 6.07 7.16 6.21
CA GLY A 42 7.31 6.40 6.10
C GLY A 42 7.49 5.61 4.80
N ILE A 43 6.66 5.85 3.78
CA ILE A 43 6.70 5.07 2.51
C ILE A 43 8.00 5.28 1.71
N TYR A 44 8.71 6.38 1.97
CA TYR A 44 10.01 6.71 1.37
C TYR A 44 11.20 6.47 2.31
N SER A 45 10.95 5.89 3.49
CA SER A 45 12.02 5.58 4.43
C SER A 45 12.98 4.53 3.87
N ALA A 46 14.23 4.59 4.34
CA ALA A 46 15.25 3.61 3.99
C ALA A 46 14.82 2.18 4.38
N PRO A 47 15.34 1.16 3.67
CA PRO A 47 15.19 -0.23 4.08
C PRO A 47 15.63 -0.47 5.53
N ILE A 48 15.03 -1.48 6.15
CA ILE A 48 15.49 -1.99 7.43
C ILE A 48 16.52 -3.09 7.23
N VAL A 49 17.30 -3.36 8.27
CA VAL A 49 18.11 -4.57 8.37
C VAL A 49 17.44 -5.51 9.36
N VAL A 50 17.12 -6.73 8.94
CA VAL A 50 16.62 -7.79 9.82
C VAL A 50 17.84 -8.45 10.47
N PRO A 51 17.96 -8.42 11.81
CA PRO A 51 19.09 -9.05 12.52
C PRO A 51 19.32 -10.50 12.11
N MET A 52 20.58 -10.93 11.98
CA MET A 52 20.93 -12.28 11.50
C MET A 52 20.25 -13.43 12.25
N ASP A 53 20.01 -13.29 13.55
CA ASP A 53 19.32 -14.30 14.37
C ASP A 53 17.83 -14.45 14.02
N GLN A 54 17.21 -13.44 13.42
CA GLN A 54 15.81 -13.43 12.99
C GLN A 54 15.63 -13.81 11.52
N VAL A 55 16.68 -13.72 10.70
CA VAL A 55 16.63 -14.03 9.27
C VAL A 55 16.01 -15.40 8.96
N PRO A 56 16.33 -16.51 9.68
CA PRO A 56 15.72 -17.81 9.40
C PRO A 56 14.18 -17.86 9.48
N GLN A 57 13.55 -16.96 10.23
CA GLN A 57 12.09 -16.89 10.36
C GLN A 57 11.40 -16.48 9.05
N TYR A 58 12.16 -15.88 8.14
CA TYR A 58 11.65 -15.37 6.88
C TYR A 58 11.97 -16.27 5.69
N ASP A 59 12.40 -17.53 5.93
CA ASP A 59 12.68 -18.53 4.89
C ASP A 59 13.67 -18.02 3.81
N PRO A 60 14.87 -17.57 4.22
CA PRO A 60 15.82 -16.94 3.31
C PRO A 60 16.38 -17.95 2.31
N ASP A 61 16.80 -17.46 1.14
CA ASP A 61 17.61 -18.22 0.20
C ASP A 61 18.91 -17.48 -0.15
N HIS A 62 19.76 -18.12 -0.96
CA HIS A 62 21.11 -17.62 -1.29
C HIS A 62 21.12 -16.35 -2.15
N SER A 63 19.99 -15.98 -2.74
CA SER A 63 19.85 -14.76 -3.54
C SER A 63 19.42 -13.56 -2.72
N HIS A 64 19.00 -13.74 -1.45
CA HIS A 64 18.70 -12.62 -0.56
C HIS A 64 19.96 -11.88 -0.10
N ILE A 65 19.89 -10.55 -0.12
CA ILE A 65 21.03 -9.71 0.19
C ILE A 65 21.26 -9.64 1.70
N LEU A 66 22.43 -10.13 2.11
CA LEU A 66 22.95 -10.00 3.47
C LEU A 66 23.93 -8.83 3.55
N LEU A 67 23.82 -8.06 4.62
CA LEU A 67 24.69 -6.95 4.96
C LEU A 67 25.57 -7.34 6.15
N TYR A 68 26.83 -6.95 6.10
CA TYR A 68 27.82 -7.12 7.15
C TYR A 68 28.50 -5.76 7.37
N PRO A 69 28.50 -5.19 8.60
CA PRO A 69 29.06 -3.86 8.87
C PRO A 69 30.52 -3.69 8.44
N GLU A 70 31.30 -4.78 8.45
CA GLU A 70 32.70 -4.80 8.03
C GLU A 70 32.87 -4.54 6.53
N LEU A 71 31.86 -4.88 5.73
CA LEU A 71 31.84 -4.73 4.27
C LEU A 71 30.95 -3.55 3.83
N ASN A 72 29.96 -3.18 4.63
CA ASN A 72 29.05 -2.09 4.38
C ASN A 72 28.88 -1.24 5.65
N PRO A 73 29.68 -0.17 5.83
CA PRO A 73 29.65 0.67 7.03
C PRO A 73 28.31 1.41 7.27
N ALA A 74 27.43 1.48 6.27
CA ALA A 74 26.09 2.03 6.43
C ALA A 74 25.12 1.04 7.09
N ALA A 75 25.46 -0.26 7.13
CA ALA A 75 24.67 -1.27 7.82
C ALA A 75 24.85 -1.11 9.34
N PRO A 76 23.76 -0.92 10.11
CA PRO A 76 23.86 -0.73 11.56
C PRO A 76 24.32 -2.00 12.31
N TYR A 77 24.11 -3.17 11.71
CA TYR A 77 24.51 -4.49 12.21
C TYR A 77 24.42 -5.51 11.06
N ALA A 78 24.95 -6.72 11.30
CA ALA A 78 24.84 -7.80 10.33
C ALA A 78 23.40 -8.31 10.21
N GLY A 79 22.91 -8.53 9.00
CA GLY A 79 21.53 -8.96 8.78
C GLY A 79 21.08 -8.93 7.32
N MET A 80 19.82 -9.27 7.07
CA MET A 80 19.23 -9.23 5.74
C MET A 80 18.54 -7.88 5.50
N THR A 81 18.81 -7.23 4.38
CA THR A 81 18.10 -5.98 4.04
C THR A 81 16.70 -6.27 3.49
N ALA A 82 15.71 -5.51 3.94
CA ALA A 82 14.33 -5.67 3.50
C ALA A 82 13.51 -4.38 3.67
N LYS A 83 12.39 -4.30 2.94
CA LYS A 83 11.32 -3.34 3.24
C LYS A 83 10.26 -3.98 4.12
N VAL A 84 9.59 -3.18 4.96
CA VAL A 84 8.44 -3.64 5.74
C VAL A 84 7.20 -3.67 4.84
N GLN A 85 6.43 -4.75 4.91
CA GLN A 85 5.34 -5.05 3.98
C GLN A 85 4.22 -4.00 4.00
N VAL A 86 3.83 -3.49 5.19
CA VAL A 86 2.84 -2.41 5.32
C VAL A 86 3.24 -1.14 4.57
N LEU A 87 4.52 -0.76 4.60
CA LEU A 87 5.02 0.44 3.91
C LEU A 87 4.99 0.24 2.39
N HIS A 88 5.23 -0.98 1.93
CA HIS A 88 5.07 -1.31 0.52
C HIS A 88 3.60 -1.24 0.08
N TYR A 89 2.65 -1.73 0.89
CA TYR A 89 1.23 -1.58 0.59
C TYR A 89 0.81 -0.10 0.52
N LEU A 90 1.24 0.72 1.48
CA LEU A 90 0.96 2.17 1.45
C LEU A 90 1.57 2.85 0.22
N HIS A 91 2.80 2.49 -0.16
CA HIS A 91 3.43 2.95 -1.39
C HIS A 91 2.58 2.59 -2.63
N CYS A 92 2.08 1.35 -2.74
CA CYS A 92 1.19 0.95 -3.82
C CYS A 92 -0.11 1.76 -3.85
N VAL A 93 -0.74 2.00 -2.70
CA VAL A 93 -1.96 2.82 -2.62
C VAL A 93 -1.68 4.27 -3.07
N ASN A 94 -0.55 4.87 -2.66
CA ASN A 94 -0.14 6.19 -3.16
C ASN A 94 0.10 6.19 -4.67
N PHE A 95 0.71 5.13 -5.21
CA PHE A 95 0.97 5.01 -6.65
C PHE A 95 -0.34 4.87 -7.45
N LEU A 96 -1.32 4.13 -6.92
CA LEU A 96 -2.68 4.10 -7.48
C LEU A 96 -3.30 5.51 -7.49
N ARG A 97 -3.24 6.24 -6.36
CA ARG A 97 -3.71 7.65 -6.28
C ARG A 97 -3.13 8.51 -7.41
N GLN A 98 -1.83 8.41 -7.66
CA GLN A 98 -1.15 9.18 -8.71
C GLN A 98 -1.57 8.74 -10.13
N GLY A 99 -1.95 7.47 -10.30
CA GLY A 99 -2.23 6.88 -11.60
C GLY A 99 -3.70 6.88 -12.05
N LEU A 100 -4.70 7.02 -11.18
CA LEU A 100 -6.11 6.66 -11.49
C LEU A 100 -6.78 7.34 -12.71
N TRP A 101 -6.18 8.37 -13.33
CA TRP A 101 -6.80 9.11 -14.44
C TRP A 101 -6.79 8.41 -15.81
N TYR A 102 -5.96 7.38 -16.04
CA TYR A 102 -5.76 6.82 -17.40
C TYR A 102 -6.85 5.86 -17.93
N ASN A 103 -7.78 5.40 -17.09
CA ASN A 103 -8.84 4.45 -17.50
C ASN A 103 -10.26 5.05 -17.50
N VAL A 104 -10.41 6.28 -17.02
CA VAL A 104 -11.70 6.97 -16.84
C VAL A 104 -12.47 7.04 -18.16
N ASP A 105 -11.80 7.44 -19.24
CA ASP A 105 -12.47 7.64 -20.54
C ASP A 105 -12.91 6.32 -21.20
N TYR A 106 -12.18 5.23 -20.95
CA TYR A 106 -12.57 3.90 -21.42
C TYR A 106 -13.83 3.38 -20.69
N TYR A 107 -13.88 3.54 -19.37
CA TYR A 107 -15.06 3.07 -18.61
C TYR A 107 -16.30 3.96 -18.84
N ARG A 108 -16.13 5.27 -19.03
CA ARG A 108 -17.20 6.18 -19.50
C ARG A 108 -17.76 5.77 -20.87
N SER A 109 -16.89 5.36 -21.81
CA SER A 109 -17.31 5.00 -23.17
C SER A 109 -17.83 3.57 -23.33
N SER A 110 -17.53 2.67 -22.39
CA SER A 110 -17.95 1.26 -22.44
C SER A 110 -19.36 0.99 -21.86
N GLY A 111 -20.07 2.01 -21.38
CA GLY A 111 -21.43 1.86 -20.86
C GLY A 111 -21.50 1.04 -19.57
N HIS A 112 -20.43 1.05 -18.78
CA HIS A 112 -20.38 0.31 -17.52
C HIS A 112 -21.46 0.84 -16.54
N PRO A 113 -22.25 -0.03 -15.85
CA PRO A 113 -23.43 0.39 -15.07
C PRO A 113 -23.17 1.42 -13.96
N MET A 114 -21.96 1.43 -13.41
CA MET A 114 -21.54 2.40 -12.38
C MET A 114 -20.83 3.65 -12.94
N TRP A 115 -20.70 3.76 -14.26
CA TRP A 115 -19.98 4.85 -14.96
C TRP A 115 -20.91 5.52 -15.98
N ASP A 116 -22.03 6.05 -15.48
CA ASP A 116 -23.02 6.83 -16.26
C ASP A 116 -22.90 8.34 -15.97
N SER A 117 -23.82 9.14 -16.52
CA SER A 117 -23.81 10.60 -16.35
C SER A 117 -24.02 11.06 -14.90
N SER A 118 -24.48 10.20 -13.97
CA SER A 118 -24.55 10.53 -12.55
C SER A 118 -23.17 10.75 -11.93
N GLN A 119 -22.13 10.15 -12.52
CA GLN A 119 -20.75 10.25 -12.04
C GLN A 119 -20.12 11.61 -12.27
N ASP A 120 -20.64 12.38 -13.24
CA ASP A 120 -20.17 13.73 -13.55
C ASP A 120 -20.93 14.81 -12.78
N VAL A 121 -21.94 14.44 -11.98
CA VAL A 121 -22.74 15.38 -11.18
C VAL A 121 -21.86 16.01 -10.11
N PRO A 122 -21.71 17.35 -10.08
CA PRO A 122 -21.02 18.04 -9.02
C PRO A 122 -21.67 17.76 -7.66
N THR A 123 -20.89 17.24 -6.73
CA THR A 123 -21.35 16.74 -5.44
C THR A 123 -20.50 17.31 -4.31
N GLY A 124 -21.10 17.43 -3.12
CA GLY A 124 -20.38 17.84 -1.90
C GLY A 124 -20.00 19.32 -1.87
N PRO A 125 -19.35 19.76 -0.77
CA PRO A 125 -19.01 21.17 -0.54
C PRO A 125 -17.96 21.72 -1.54
N LEU A 126 -17.17 20.85 -2.16
CA LEU A 126 -16.16 21.23 -3.15
C LEU A 126 -16.71 21.28 -4.60
N ASN A 127 -17.97 20.89 -4.81
CA ASN A 127 -18.62 20.89 -6.13
C ASN A 127 -17.81 20.11 -7.19
N LEU A 128 -17.29 18.94 -6.82
CA LEU A 128 -16.47 18.07 -7.67
C LEU A 128 -17.29 16.92 -8.26
N PRO A 129 -16.90 16.33 -9.41
CA PRO A 129 -17.56 15.15 -9.94
C PRO A 129 -17.62 14.01 -8.92
N LEU A 130 -18.74 13.32 -8.84
CA LEU A 130 -18.93 12.19 -7.92
C LEU A 130 -17.85 11.11 -8.10
N VAL A 131 -17.43 10.83 -9.34
CA VAL A 131 -16.36 9.86 -9.61
C VAL A 131 -15.03 10.26 -8.99
N GLU A 132 -14.70 11.55 -8.96
CA GLU A 132 -13.47 12.06 -8.35
C GLU A 132 -13.52 11.86 -6.84
N LEU A 133 -14.64 12.25 -6.21
CA LEU A 133 -14.85 12.08 -4.77
C LEU A 133 -14.86 10.61 -4.35
N HIS A 134 -15.51 9.74 -5.12
CA HIS A 134 -15.59 8.31 -4.83
C HIS A 134 -14.22 7.65 -5.00
N THR A 135 -13.48 7.99 -6.06
CA THR A 135 -12.14 7.46 -6.29
C THR A 135 -11.17 7.91 -5.19
N ALA A 136 -11.21 9.18 -4.80
CA ALA A 136 -10.45 9.71 -3.68
C ALA A 136 -10.82 9.01 -2.36
N HIS A 137 -12.11 8.82 -2.09
CA HIS A 137 -12.57 8.10 -0.92
C HIS A 137 -12.07 6.64 -0.90
N CYS A 138 -12.15 5.91 -2.02
CA CYS A 138 -11.64 4.54 -2.13
C CYS A 138 -10.14 4.45 -1.83
N VAL A 139 -9.33 5.37 -2.35
CA VAL A 139 -7.89 5.43 -2.05
C VAL A 139 -7.65 5.63 -0.55
N ASP A 140 -8.37 6.56 0.09
CA ASP A 140 -8.21 6.83 1.51
C ASP A 140 -8.70 5.65 2.38
N GLN A 141 -9.81 5.01 2.00
CA GLN A 141 -10.28 3.78 2.66
C GLN A 141 -9.26 2.65 2.58
N LEU A 142 -8.60 2.44 1.43
CA LEU A 142 -7.54 1.44 1.31
C LEU A 142 -6.33 1.79 2.17
N ARG A 143 -5.93 3.07 2.25
CA ARG A 143 -4.88 3.54 3.16
C ARG A 143 -5.22 3.21 4.62
N GLN A 144 -6.44 3.52 5.05
CA GLN A 144 -6.93 3.23 6.40
C GLN A 144 -6.96 1.72 6.70
N LEU A 145 -7.44 0.91 5.75
CA LEU A 145 -7.47 -0.55 5.88
C LEU A 145 -6.05 -1.13 6.09
N VAL A 146 -5.08 -0.64 5.32
CA VAL A 146 -3.67 -1.04 5.45
C VAL A 146 -3.10 -0.60 6.81
N MET A 147 -3.43 0.60 7.30
CA MET A 147 -3.01 1.07 8.63
C MET A 147 -3.66 0.28 9.77
N CYS A 148 -4.91 -0.14 9.62
CA CYS A 148 -5.61 -0.96 10.61
C CYS A 148 -5.07 -2.41 10.63
N ASN A 149 -4.52 -2.89 9.52
CA ASN A 149 -3.98 -4.24 9.37
C ASN A 149 -2.49 -4.18 9.08
N VAL A 150 -1.72 -3.59 10.01
CA VAL A 150 -0.26 -3.41 9.89
C VAL A 150 0.43 -4.76 9.66
N ASP A 151 0.73 -5.08 8.40
CA ASP A 151 1.47 -6.27 8.02
C ASP A 151 2.97 -6.05 8.30
N LEU A 152 3.42 -6.63 9.40
CA LEU A 152 4.82 -6.62 9.85
C LEU A 152 5.68 -7.66 9.11
N GLY A 153 5.16 -8.30 8.06
CA GLY A 153 5.98 -9.07 7.14
C GLY A 153 7.08 -8.20 6.49
N ILE A 154 8.01 -8.86 5.82
CA ILE A 154 9.09 -8.19 5.09
C ILE A 154 9.08 -8.58 3.62
N VAL A 155 9.60 -7.67 2.80
CA VAL A 155 9.90 -7.87 1.39
C VAL A 155 11.42 -7.74 1.24
N PRO A 156 12.16 -8.87 1.26
CA PRO A 156 13.61 -8.87 1.13
C PRO A 156 14.06 -8.40 -0.26
N PHE A 157 15.33 -7.99 -0.34
CA PHE A 157 15.96 -7.72 -1.63
C PHE A 157 16.69 -8.95 -2.15
N LEU A 158 16.65 -9.12 -3.47
CA LEU A 158 17.36 -10.15 -4.23
C LEU A 158 18.50 -9.51 -5.01
N GLU A 159 19.63 -10.19 -5.09
CA GLU A 159 20.67 -9.90 -6.07
C GLU A 159 20.30 -10.54 -7.42
N THR A 160 20.35 -9.77 -8.51
CA THR A 160 20.11 -10.30 -9.85
C THR A 160 21.41 -10.57 -10.60
N ASN A 161 21.45 -11.69 -11.32
CA ASN A 161 22.62 -12.14 -12.10
C ASN A 161 22.73 -11.48 -13.49
N ASP A 162 21.99 -10.41 -13.76
CA ASP A 162 21.85 -9.77 -15.07
C ASP A 162 22.97 -8.77 -15.42
N GLY A 163 24.15 -8.94 -14.83
CA GLY A 163 25.38 -8.23 -15.22
C GLY A 163 25.47 -6.77 -14.79
N ALA A 164 24.39 -6.19 -14.27
CA ALA A 164 24.35 -4.81 -13.76
C ALA A 164 24.31 -4.70 -12.23
N HIS A 165 24.42 -5.81 -11.49
CA HIS A 165 24.18 -5.86 -10.03
C HIS A 165 22.87 -5.15 -9.64
N SER A 166 21.82 -5.38 -10.43
CA SER A 166 20.53 -4.79 -10.10
C SER A 166 19.94 -5.51 -8.88
N VAL A 167 19.14 -4.78 -8.12
CA VAL A 167 18.53 -5.29 -6.89
C VAL A 167 17.02 -5.20 -7.05
N VAL A 168 16.33 -6.32 -6.88
CA VAL A 168 14.87 -6.40 -6.98
C VAL A 168 14.25 -6.80 -5.64
N LEU A 169 12.95 -6.57 -5.47
CA LEU A 169 12.21 -6.99 -4.29
C LEU A 169 11.61 -8.39 -4.51
N ASP A 170 11.76 -9.26 -3.51
CA ASP A 170 11.14 -10.59 -3.51
C ASP A 170 9.68 -10.52 -3.04
N PHE A 171 8.75 -10.45 -3.98
CA PHE A 171 7.32 -10.49 -3.68
C PHE A 171 6.75 -11.91 -3.53
N SER A 172 7.49 -12.94 -3.92
CA SER A 172 7.02 -14.33 -3.95
C SER A 172 7.21 -15.04 -2.60
N ARG A 173 6.74 -14.41 -1.52
CA ARG A 173 6.85 -14.91 -0.15
C ARG A 173 5.60 -15.68 0.27
N LYS A 174 5.77 -16.65 1.17
CA LYS A 174 4.65 -17.34 1.82
C LYS A 174 3.84 -16.32 2.64
N LYS A 175 2.52 -16.30 2.45
CA LYS A 175 1.58 -15.43 3.18
C LYS A 175 0.55 -16.27 3.93
N GLN A 176 0.14 -15.80 5.10
CA GLN A 176 -0.97 -16.38 5.84
C GLN A 176 -2.25 -15.60 5.49
N CYS A 177 -3.03 -16.14 4.57
CA CYS A 177 -4.26 -15.51 4.11
C CYS A 177 -5.48 -16.12 4.81
N ARG A 178 -6.54 -15.32 4.98
CA ARG A 178 -7.88 -15.87 5.27
C ARG A 178 -8.34 -16.70 4.06
N ASN A 179 -9.13 -17.75 4.30
CA ASN A 179 -9.62 -18.61 3.23
C ASN A 179 -10.65 -17.86 2.37
N PHE A 180 -10.20 -17.33 1.23
CA PHE A 180 -11.03 -16.53 0.33
C PHE A 180 -12.10 -17.36 -0.36
N ASP A 181 -11.79 -18.61 -0.75
CA ASP A 181 -12.76 -19.49 -1.40
C ASP A 181 -13.93 -19.82 -0.47
N SER A 182 -13.65 -20.03 0.82
CA SER A 182 -14.68 -20.24 1.84
C SER A 182 -15.57 -19.00 2.00
N PHE A 183 -14.99 -17.79 2.00
CA PHE A 183 -15.76 -16.55 2.01
C PHE A 183 -16.62 -16.41 0.75
N LEU A 184 -16.05 -16.66 -0.43
CA LEU A 184 -16.73 -16.48 -1.71
C LEU A 184 -17.90 -17.45 -1.87
N ALA A 185 -17.76 -18.70 -1.41
CA ALA A 185 -18.85 -19.66 -1.34
C ALA A 185 -19.97 -19.17 -0.43
N TRP A 186 -19.64 -18.72 0.79
CA TRP A 186 -20.60 -18.17 1.73
C TRP A 186 -21.34 -16.94 1.17
N TYR A 187 -20.64 -16.04 0.47
CA TYR A 187 -21.20 -14.84 -0.14
C TYR A 187 -22.19 -15.19 -1.26
N ARG A 188 -21.84 -16.09 -2.17
CA ARG A 188 -22.67 -16.47 -3.33
C ARG A 188 -24.02 -17.06 -2.93
N GLU A 189 -24.09 -17.81 -1.83
CA GLU A 189 -25.35 -18.34 -1.29
C GLU A 189 -26.29 -17.25 -0.75
N ARG A 190 -25.78 -16.05 -0.50
CA ARG A 190 -26.46 -14.95 0.19
C ARG A 190 -26.57 -13.68 -0.64
N ALA A 191 -25.88 -13.62 -1.79
CA ALA A 191 -26.01 -12.55 -2.74
C ALA A 191 -27.43 -12.56 -3.31
N TRP A 192 -28.12 -11.43 -3.20
CA TRP A 192 -29.43 -11.20 -3.79
C TRP A 192 -29.23 -10.40 -5.09
N GLU A 193 -29.87 -10.81 -6.18
CA GLU A 193 -29.96 -10.04 -7.43
C GLU A 193 -31.12 -9.05 -7.41
#